data_AF-A0AAW9ASF9-F1
#
_entry.id   AF-A0AAW9ASF9-F1
#
_cell.length_a   1.000
_cell.length_b   1.000
_cell.length_c   1.000
_cell.angle_alpha   90.00
_cell.angle_beta   90.00
_cell.angle_gamma   90.00
#
_symmetry.space_group_name_H-M   'P 1'
#
loop_
_entity.id
_entity.type
_entity.pdbx_description
1 polymer ?
#
loop_
_entity_poly.entity_id
_entity_poly.type
_entity_poly.pdbx_seq_one_letter_code
_entity_poly.pdbx_strand_id
1 'polypeptide(L)'
;GSFDDGRLALDEKQILSDLSHLSYEELELKTTGVDRGVALHLCSSDGFSVTYSPEEIARKKRRAKKIAHYQRILARKKRLNKNKTKACETNQQRIVQARISRLQAKESDCRNNHNHHISKALVESANQIIGLEDLNLTGMTKRAAPKKNEDGRGYARNRARAKSGLNRSLLGVALGQLATYIEYKARKVDKITISELNPMNSSKECACCGSLNTER
;
A
#
# COMPACT_ATOMS: atom_id res chain seq x y z
N GLY A 1 -2.34 -16.21 -11.94
CA GLY A 1 -2.62 -16.37 -13.37
C GLY A 1 -2.55 -15.02 -14.04
N SER A 2 -1.94 -14.94 -15.21
CA SER A 2 -1.92 -13.72 -16.03
C SER A 2 -3.37 -13.34 -16.34
N PHE A 3 -3.73 -12.09 -16.08
CA PHE A 3 -5.06 -11.53 -16.34
C PHE A 3 -5.12 -11.05 -17.78
N ASP A 4 -4.75 -11.92 -18.72
CA ASP A 4 -4.68 -11.60 -20.15
C ASP A 4 -5.59 -12.56 -20.91
N ASP A 5 -6.80 -12.08 -21.15
CA ASP A 5 -7.94 -12.77 -21.76
C ASP A 5 -8.16 -12.33 -23.21
N GLY A 6 -7.24 -11.53 -23.78
CA GLY A 6 -7.27 -11.11 -25.18
C GLY A 6 -8.36 -10.10 -25.53
N ARG A 7 -9.03 -9.49 -24.53
CA ARG A 7 -10.02 -8.44 -24.75
C ARG A 7 -9.36 -7.10 -25.07
N LEU A 8 -9.84 -6.44 -26.12
CA LEU A 8 -9.56 -5.04 -26.38
C LEU A 8 -10.37 -4.21 -25.38
N ALA A 9 -9.71 -3.49 -24.48
CA ALA A 9 -10.37 -2.58 -23.56
C ALA A 9 -11.13 -1.49 -24.35
N LEU A 10 -12.37 -1.18 -23.96
CA LEU A 10 -13.10 -0.04 -24.54
C LEU A 10 -12.36 1.28 -24.27
N ASP A 11 -12.49 2.24 -25.19
CA ASP A 11 -11.94 3.59 -25.01
C ASP A 11 -12.62 4.27 -23.82
N GLU A 12 -11.83 4.84 -22.91
CA GLU A 12 -12.30 5.48 -21.67
C GLU A 12 -13.33 6.59 -21.98
N LYS A 13 -13.16 7.28 -23.12
CA LYS A 13 -14.10 8.30 -23.60
C LYS A 13 -15.47 7.73 -23.93
N GLN A 14 -15.54 6.51 -24.45
CA GLN A 14 -16.79 5.89 -24.83
C GLN A 14 -17.59 5.49 -23.58
N ILE A 15 -16.92 4.90 -22.59
CA ILE A 15 -17.57 4.56 -21.32
C ILE A 15 -18.05 5.84 -20.60
N LEU A 16 -17.26 6.92 -20.62
CA LEU A 16 -17.68 8.21 -20.05
C LEU A 16 -18.88 8.83 -20.81
N SER A 17 -18.91 8.72 -22.13
CA SER A 17 -20.05 9.16 -22.94
C SER A 17 -21.33 8.43 -22.54
N ASP A 18 -21.26 7.10 -22.39
CA ASP A 18 -22.41 6.28 -22.00
C ASP A 18 -22.94 6.61 -20.60
N LEU A 19 -22.06 7.05 -19.69
CA LEU A 19 -22.41 7.45 -18.33
C LEU A 19 -22.86 8.92 -18.24
N SER A 20 -22.54 9.75 -19.22
CA SER A 20 -22.76 11.21 -19.16
C SER A 20 -24.23 11.64 -19.11
N HIS A 21 -25.14 10.76 -19.55
CA HIS A 21 -26.58 11.02 -19.58
C HIS A 21 -27.30 10.62 -18.28
N LEU A 22 -26.59 9.95 -17.36
CA LEU A 22 -27.18 9.46 -16.12
C LEU A 22 -27.30 10.58 -15.08
N SER A 23 -28.37 10.51 -14.30
CA SER A 23 -28.54 11.35 -13.11
C SER A 23 -27.53 10.99 -12.02
N TYR A 24 -27.37 11.88 -11.03
CA TYR A 24 -26.48 11.63 -9.89
C TYR A 24 -26.84 10.34 -9.14
N GLU A 25 -28.14 10.10 -8.90
CA GLU A 25 -28.63 8.92 -8.19
C GLU A 25 -28.32 7.62 -8.96
N GLU A 26 -28.43 7.64 -10.29
CA GLU A 26 -28.07 6.50 -11.14
C GLU A 26 -26.56 6.26 -11.19
N LEU A 27 -25.76 7.34 -11.18
CA LEU A 27 -24.30 7.25 -11.09
C LEU A 27 -23.85 6.69 -9.74
N GLU A 28 -24.50 7.10 -8.65
CA GLU A 28 -24.21 6.61 -7.30
C GLU A 28 -24.47 5.11 -7.20
N LEU A 29 -25.60 4.62 -7.71
CA LEU A 29 -25.93 3.18 -7.77
C LEU A 29 -24.95 2.37 -8.63
N LYS A 30 -24.28 3.02 -9.59
CA LYS A 30 -23.26 2.41 -10.47
C LYS A 30 -21.84 2.62 -9.96
N THR A 31 -21.67 3.24 -8.79
CA THR A 31 -20.37 3.55 -8.21
C THR A 31 -20.08 2.67 -7.01
N THR A 32 -18.87 2.12 -6.98
CA THR A 32 -18.30 1.45 -5.82
C THR A 32 -17.18 2.32 -5.27
N GLY A 33 -17.38 2.88 -4.08
CA GLY A 33 -16.35 3.65 -3.37
C GLY A 33 -15.38 2.71 -2.67
N VAL A 34 -14.07 2.96 -2.78
CA VAL A 34 -13.02 2.07 -2.27
C VAL A 34 -11.99 2.83 -1.45
N ASP A 35 -11.98 2.55 -0.14
CA ASP A 35 -10.95 2.98 0.81
C ASP A 35 -9.81 1.95 0.87
N ARG A 36 -8.58 2.45 1.00
CA ARG A 36 -7.34 1.67 0.99
C ARG A 36 -6.47 2.01 2.19
N GLY A 37 -6.29 1.05 3.09
CA GLY A 37 -5.60 1.27 4.36
C GLY A 37 -4.50 0.27 4.69
N VAL A 38 -4.04 0.33 5.94
CA VAL A 38 -2.99 -0.57 6.47
C VAL A 38 -3.57 -1.75 7.24
N ALA A 39 -4.56 -1.49 8.10
CA ALA A 39 -5.21 -2.53 8.89
C ALA A 39 -6.22 -3.31 8.04
N LEU A 40 -7.02 -2.55 7.30
CA LEU A 40 -7.88 -3.02 6.24
C LEU A 40 -7.25 -2.54 4.93
N HIS A 41 -6.75 -3.44 4.10
CA HIS A 41 -6.04 -3.02 2.89
C HIS A 41 -6.98 -2.44 1.85
N LEU A 42 -8.21 -2.90 1.87
CA LEU A 42 -9.28 -2.45 1.00
C LEU A 42 -10.61 -2.60 1.72
N CYS A 43 -11.45 -1.57 1.64
CA CYS A 43 -12.85 -1.57 2.04
C CYS A 43 -13.68 -0.93 0.93
N SER A 44 -14.77 -1.56 0.56
CA SER A 44 -15.70 -1.09 -0.46
C SER A 44 -17.02 -0.66 0.18
N SER A 45 -17.70 0.32 -0.42
CA SER A 45 -19.08 0.70 -0.09
C SER A 45 -20.05 -0.48 -0.13
N ASP A 46 -19.75 -1.48 -0.96
CA ASP A 46 -20.58 -2.67 -1.17
C ASP A 46 -20.30 -3.78 -0.14
N GLY A 47 -19.56 -3.46 0.94
CA GLY A 47 -19.24 -4.37 2.04
C GLY A 47 -18.03 -5.29 1.78
N PHE A 48 -17.42 -5.24 0.59
CA PHE A 48 -16.21 -6.01 0.30
C PHE A 48 -15.01 -5.46 1.06
N SER A 49 -14.37 -6.28 1.90
CA SER A 49 -13.21 -5.86 2.66
C SER A 49 -12.13 -6.94 2.73
N VAL A 50 -10.87 -6.52 2.70
CA VAL A 50 -9.74 -7.45 2.71
C VAL A 50 -8.63 -7.00 3.65
N THR A 51 -8.13 -7.95 4.44
CA THR A 51 -6.91 -7.85 5.23
C THR A 51 -6.09 -9.13 5.12
N TYR A 52 -4.89 -9.16 5.69
CA TYR A 52 -4.12 -10.40 5.81
C TYR A 52 -4.76 -11.33 6.85
N SER A 53 -4.77 -12.62 6.57
CA SER A 53 -5.15 -13.62 7.56
C SER A 53 -4.15 -13.65 8.73
N PRO A 54 -4.56 -14.12 9.93
CA PRO A 54 -3.66 -14.25 11.07
C PRO A 54 -2.39 -15.05 10.76
N GLU A 55 -2.50 -16.08 9.92
CA GLU A 55 -1.38 -16.91 9.48
C GLU A 55 -0.42 -16.15 8.57
N GLU A 56 -0.94 -15.37 7.63
CA GLU A 56 -0.14 -14.52 6.75
C GLU A 56 0.63 -13.47 7.55
N ILE A 57 -0.04 -12.83 8.53
CA ILE A 57 0.57 -11.90 9.47
C ILE A 57 1.71 -12.60 10.23
N ALA A 58 1.50 -13.82 10.72
CA ALA A 58 2.53 -14.59 11.42
C ALA A 58 3.72 -14.92 10.52
N ARG A 59 3.49 -15.32 9.25
CA ARG A 59 4.53 -15.59 8.25
C ARG A 59 5.35 -14.34 7.93
N LYS A 60 4.70 -13.20 7.69
CA LYS A 60 5.35 -11.89 7.47
C LYS A 60 6.20 -11.50 8.67
N LYS A 61 5.67 -11.62 9.90
CA LYS A 61 6.43 -11.39 11.15
C LYS A 61 7.66 -12.28 11.27
N ARG A 62 7.54 -13.58 10.96
CA ARG A 62 8.67 -14.54 10.98
C ARG A 62 9.74 -14.16 9.95
N ARG A 63 9.36 -13.78 8.73
CA ARG A 63 10.30 -13.29 7.71
C ARG A 63 11.01 -12.02 8.14
N ALA A 64 10.27 -11.04 8.68
CA ALA A 64 10.85 -9.79 9.18
C ALA A 64 11.90 -10.04 10.29
N LYS A 65 11.61 -10.96 11.22
CA LYS A 65 12.57 -11.38 12.26
C LYS A 65 13.85 -11.99 11.65
N LYS A 66 13.70 -12.86 10.63
CA LYS A 66 14.84 -13.47 9.93
C LYS A 66 15.69 -12.42 9.18
N ILE A 67 15.05 -11.49 8.48
CA ILE A 67 15.72 -10.37 7.80
C ILE A 67 16.54 -9.56 8.81
N ALA A 68 15.92 -9.14 9.92
CA ALA A 68 16.60 -8.37 10.97
C ALA A 68 17.76 -9.14 11.61
N HIS A 69 17.63 -10.46 11.79
CA HIS A 69 18.71 -11.30 12.27
C HIS A 69 19.92 -11.32 11.31
N TYR A 70 19.69 -11.57 10.02
CA TYR A 70 20.77 -11.58 9.03
C TYR A 70 21.38 -10.19 8.81
N GLN A 71 20.59 -9.12 8.88
CA GLN A 71 21.09 -7.74 8.85
C GLN A 71 22.06 -7.45 10.02
N ARG A 72 21.74 -7.94 11.24
CA ARG A 72 22.65 -7.82 12.39
C ARG A 72 23.95 -8.60 12.19
N ILE A 73 23.87 -9.82 11.66
CA ILE A 73 25.06 -10.63 11.33
C ILE A 73 25.94 -9.90 10.30
N LEU A 74 25.33 -9.39 9.24
CA LEU A 74 26.04 -8.67 8.18
C LEU A 74 26.70 -7.40 8.72
N ALA A 75 25.99 -6.60 9.52
CA ALA A 75 26.52 -5.40 10.14
C ALA A 75 27.72 -5.71 11.06
N ARG A 76 27.62 -6.76 11.89
CA ARG A 76 28.73 -7.21 12.73
C ARG A 76 29.95 -7.62 11.91
N LYS A 77 29.75 -8.40 10.84
CA LYS A 77 30.84 -8.81 9.93
C LYS A 77 31.49 -7.62 9.23
N LYS A 78 30.72 -6.65 8.73
CA LYS A 78 31.25 -5.43 8.10
C LYS A 78 32.11 -4.61 9.06
N ARG A 79 31.66 -4.48 10.31
CA ARG A 79 32.41 -3.79 11.38
C ARG A 79 33.73 -4.50 11.71
N LEU A 80 33.70 -5.81 11.92
CA LEU A 80 34.91 -6.59 12.26
C LEU A 80 35.96 -6.57 11.15
N ASN A 81 35.52 -6.63 9.90
CA ASN A 81 36.40 -6.60 8.73
C ASN A 81 36.83 -5.19 8.32
N LYS A 82 36.42 -4.15 9.07
CA LYS A 82 36.71 -2.73 8.80
C LYS A 82 36.42 -2.34 7.34
N ASN A 83 35.34 -2.86 6.76
CA ASN A 83 34.99 -2.61 5.36
C ASN A 83 34.85 -1.10 5.11
N LYS A 84 35.69 -0.54 4.23
CA LYS A 84 35.58 0.86 3.79
C LYS A 84 34.66 1.00 2.57
N THR A 85 34.64 0.01 1.70
CA THR A 85 33.86 -0.01 0.45
C THR A 85 33.24 -1.38 0.21
N LYS A 86 32.36 -1.47 -0.80
CA LYS A 86 31.80 -2.75 -1.28
C LYS A 86 32.87 -3.71 -1.83
N ALA A 87 33.97 -3.19 -2.38
CA ALA A 87 35.06 -4.01 -2.92
C ALA A 87 35.72 -4.86 -1.83
N CYS A 88 35.71 -4.39 -0.58
CA CYS A 88 36.22 -5.11 0.58
C CYS A 88 35.27 -6.21 1.10
N GLU A 89 34.12 -6.47 0.45
CA GLU A 89 33.16 -7.46 0.93
C GLU A 89 33.66 -8.89 0.72
N THR A 90 33.67 -9.67 1.81
CA THR A 90 34.09 -11.08 1.77
C THR A 90 32.99 -11.99 1.21
N ASN A 91 33.36 -13.17 0.72
CA ASN A 91 32.39 -14.16 0.22
C ASN A 91 31.30 -14.50 1.25
N GLN A 92 31.66 -14.62 2.53
CA GLN A 92 30.67 -14.85 3.59
C GLN A 92 29.68 -13.67 3.74
N GLN A 93 30.14 -12.42 3.61
CA GLN A 93 29.26 -11.25 3.65
C GLN A 93 28.30 -11.25 2.46
N ARG A 94 28.79 -11.57 1.27
CA ARG A 94 27.97 -11.71 0.05
C ARG A 94 26.89 -12.79 0.20
N ILE A 95 27.23 -13.94 0.79
CA ILE A 95 26.26 -15.01 1.07
C ILE A 95 25.16 -14.53 2.02
N VAL A 96 25.50 -13.83 3.10
CA VAL A 96 24.50 -13.29 4.05
C VAL A 96 23.64 -12.22 3.37
N GLN A 97 24.24 -11.33 2.58
CA GLN A 97 23.51 -10.32 1.80
C GLN A 97 22.53 -10.99 0.82
N ALA A 98 22.94 -12.04 0.10
CA ALA A 98 22.07 -12.80 -0.79
C ALA A 98 20.90 -13.45 -0.04
N ARG A 99 21.11 -13.96 1.19
CA ARG A 99 20.02 -14.48 2.04
C ARG A 99 19.01 -13.39 2.41
N ILE A 100 19.48 -12.19 2.74
CA ILE A 100 18.61 -11.04 3.01
C ILE A 100 17.80 -10.70 1.77
N SER A 101 18.46 -10.56 0.62
CA SER A 101 17.81 -10.21 -0.65
C SER A 101 16.76 -11.25 -1.05
N ARG A 102 17.03 -12.54 -0.91
CA ARG A 102 16.04 -13.61 -1.17
C ARG A 102 14.81 -13.51 -0.28
N LEU A 103 14.99 -13.21 1.01
CA LEU A 103 13.85 -13.04 1.93
C LEU A 103 13.03 -11.79 1.60
N GLN A 104 13.70 -10.70 1.21
CA GLN A 104 13.03 -9.47 0.78
C GLN A 104 12.29 -9.64 -0.55
N ALA A 105 12.89 -10.34 -1.52
CA ALA A 105 12.23 -10.71 -2.77
C ALA A 105 10.98 -11.53 -2.50
N LYS A 106 11.07 -12.57 -1.66
CA LYS A 106 9.92 -13.39 -1.29
C LYS A 106 8.79 -12.60 -0.61
N GLU A 107 9.13 -11.60 0.21
CA GLU A 107 8.13 -10.70 0.80
C GLU A 107 7.48 -9.81 -0.25
N SER A 108 8.27 -9.31 -1.21
CA SER A 108 7.77 -8.54 -2.36
C SER A 108 6.84 -9.37 -3.22
N ASP A 109 7.20 -10.61 -3.55
CA ASP A 109 6.39 -11.53 -4.35
C ASP A 109 5.07 -11.85 -3.66
N CYS A 110 5.10 -12.10 -2.34
CA CYS A 110 3.88 -12.33 -1.58
C CYS A 110 2.96 -11.11 -1.57
N ARG A 111 3.51 -9.91 -1.37
CA ARG A 111 2.74 -8.66 -1.45
C ARG A 111 2.16 -8.45 -2.84
N ASN A 112 2.96 -8.70 -3.87
CA ASN A 112 2.53 -8.61 -5.26
C ASN A 112 1.35 -9.53 -5.56
N ASN A 113 1.50 -10.81 -5.19
CA ASN A 113 0.45 -11.81 -5.35
C ASN A 113 -0.83 -11.42 -4.60
N HIS A 114 -0.69 -10.95 -3.35
CA HIS A 114 -1.81 -10.45 -2.54
C HIS A 114 -2.57 -9.33 -3.24
N ASN A 115 -1.85 -8.32 -3.73
CA ASN A 115 -2.47 -7.17 -4.39
C ASN A 115 -3.14 -7.57 -5.70
N HIS A 116 -2.57 -8.52 -6.45
CA HIS A 116 -3.25 -9.10 -7.62
C HIS A 116 -4.53 -9.86 -7.25
N HIS A 117 -4.55 -10.64 -6.17
CA HIS A 117 -5.78 -11.32 -5.75
C HIS A 117 -6.85 -10.33 -5.32
N ILE A 118 -6.49 -9.35 -4.49
CA ILE A 118 -7.41 -8.31 -4.02
C ILE A 118 -7.99 -7.52 -5.18
N SER A 119 -7.13 -6.99 -6.06
CA SER A 119 -7.63 -6.13 -7.14
C SER A 119 -8.48 -6.91 -8.15
N LYS A 120 -8.20 -8.21 -8.34
CA LYS A 120 -9.06 -9.09 -9.14
C LYS A 120 -10.44 -9.19 -8.49
N ALA A 121 -10.48 -9.61 -7.23
CA ALA A 121 -11.73 -9.84 -6.51
C ALA A 121 -12.58 -8.56 -6.44
N LEU A 122 -11.96 -7.41 -6.15
CA LEU A 122 -12.63 -6.12 -6.18
C LEU A 122 -13.25 -5.84 -7.55
N VAL A 123 -12.47 -5.93 -8.62
CA VAL A 123 -12.94 -5.58 -9.96
C VAL A 123 -14.04 -6.53 -10.42
N GLU A 124 -14.02 -7.79 -9.99
CA GLU A 124 -15.09 -8.75 -10.28
C GLU A 124 -16.40 -8.41 -9.55
N SER A 125 -16.33 -7.90 -8.31
CA SER A 125 -17.52 -7.61 -7.50
C SER A 125 -18.04 -6.17 -7.57
N ALA A 126 -17.20 -5.21 -7.97
CA ALA A 126 -17.56 -3.79 -8.01
C ALA A 126 -18.54 -3.46 -9.13
N ASN A 127 -19.19 -2.29 -9.05
CA ASN A 127 -20.03 -1.73 -10.08
C ASN A 127 -19.20 -1.17 -11.26
N GLN A 128 -19.86 -0.48 -12.20
CA GLN A 128 -19.25 0.03 -13.43
C GLN A 128 -18.20 1.11 -13.18
N ILE A 129 -18.37 1.88 -12.11
CA ILE A 129 -17.47 2.97 -11.69
C ILE A 129 -16.82 2.56 -10.37
N ILE A 130 -15.50 2.69 -10.27
CA ILE A 130 -14.72 2.43 -9.06
C ILE A 130 -14.08 3.74 -8.60
N GLY A 131 -14.54 4.27 -7.46
CA GLY A 131 -13.95 5.45 -6.84
C GLY A 131 -12.79 5.06 -5.93
N LEU A 132 -11.60 5.59 -6.20
CA LEU A 132 -10.42 5.46 -5.36
C LEU A 132 -10.04 6.80 -4.75
N GLU A 133 -9.70 6.80 -3.46
CA GLU A 133 -9.11 7.96 -2.80
C GLU A 133 -7.75 8.35 -3.38
N ASP A 134 -7.51 9.66 -3.57
CA ASP A 134 -6.19 10.20 -3.92
C ASP A 134 -5.28 10.31 -2.70
N LEU A 135 -4.68 9.18 -2.32
CA LEU A 135 -3.73 9.14 -1.21
C LEU A 135 -2.38 9.75 -1.62
N ASN A 136 -1.96 10.82 -0.96
CA ASN A 136 -0.58 11.34 -1.03
C ASN A 136 0.41 10.39 -0.33
N LEU A 137 0.65 9.22 -0.92
CA LEU A 137 1.48 8.15 -0.35
C LEU A 137 2.94 8.58 -0.16
N THR A 138 3.45 9.45 -1.03
CA THR A 138 4.81 10.00 -0.91
C THR A 138 4.94 10.89 0.34
N GLY A 139 3.96 11.77 0.58
CA GLY A 139 3.85 12.55 1.80
C GLY A 139 3.63 11.69 3.04
N MET A 140 2.73 10.70 2.95
CA MET A 140 2.42 9.78 4.06
C MET A 140 3.60 8.90 4.46
N THR A 141 4.49 8.56 3.53
CA THR A 141 5.68 7.72 3.82
C THR A 141 6.93 8.53 4.14
N LYS A 142 6.84 9.87 4.14
CA LYS A 142 7.95 10.75 4.54
C LYS A 142 8.38 10.48 5.98
N ARG A 143 9.70 10.52 6.22
CA ARG A 143 10.27 10.41 7.57
C ARG A 143 9.84 11.60 8.42
N ALA A 144 9.60 11.37 9.71
CA ALA A 144 9.39 12.45 10.67
C ALA A 144 10.59 13.41 10.68
N ALA A 145 10.32 14.70 10.43
CA ALA A 145 11.35 15.74 10.44
C ALA A 145 11.92 15.89 11.86
N PRO A 146 13.25 15.96 12.03
CA PRO A 146 13.85 16.16 13.34
C PRO A 146 13.39 17.50 13.94
N LYS A 147 13.00 17.48 15.22
CA LYS A 147 12.64 18.70 15.97
C LYS A 147 13.83 19.06 16.85
N LYS A 148 14.43 20.24 16.67
CA LYS A 148 15.48 20.72 17.58
C LYS A 148 14.85 21.15 18.91
N ASN A 149 15.63 21.08 19.99
CA ASN A 149 15.23 21.68 21.26
C ASN A 149 15.24 23.22 21.16
N GLU A 150 14.51 23.88 22.05
CA GLU A 150 14.46 25.35 22.12
C GLU A 150 15.85 25.95 22.39
N ASP A 151 16.66 25.27 23.22
CA ASP A 151 18.04 25.64 23.52
C ASP A 151 19.03 25.43 22.35
N GLY A 152 18.55 24.96 21.19
CA GLY A 152 19.37 24.66 20.00
C GLY A 152 20.29 23.44 20.13
N ARG A 153 20.42 22.86 21.32
CA ARG A 153 21.23 21.67 21.62
C ARG A 153 20.40 20.39 21.52
N GLY A 154 20.78 19.49 20.62
CA GLY A 154 20.13 18.18 20.48
C GLY A 154 18.75 18.22 19.80
N TYR A 155 18.00 17.12 19.94
CA TYR A 155 16.70 16.93 19.29
C TYR A 155 15.62 16.53 20.30
N ALA A 156 14.45 17.15 20.16
CA ALA A 156 13.24 16.83 20.90
C ALA A 156 12.58 15.54 20.39
N ARG A 157 11.83 14.88 21.27
CA ARG A 157 11.03 13.71 20.91
C ARG A 157 9.92 14.13 19.92
N ASN A 158 9.90 13.53 18.74
CA ASN A 158 9.01 13.91 17.63
C ASN A 158 8.18 12.73 17.07
N ARG A 159 7.91 11.71 17.89
CA ARG A 159 7.20 10.47 17.48
C ARG A 159 7.83 9.74 16.27
N ALA A 160 9.10 10.00 15.93
CA ALA A 160 9.76 9.39 14.77
C ALA A 160 9.72 7.85 14.76
N ARG A 161 9.77 7.20 15.93
CA ARG A 161 9.65 5.74 16.04
C ARG A 161 8.27 5.25 15.63
N ALA A 162 7.21 5.90 16.09
CA ALA A 162 5.84 5.56 15.72
C ALA A 162 5.61 5.80 14.22
N LYS A 163 6.07 6.95 13.69
CA LYS A 163 6.02 7.26 12.25
C LYS A 163 6.77 6.23 11.41
N SER A 164 7.97 5.83 11.82
CA SER A 164 8.72 4.78 11.11
C SER A 164 7.99 3.43 11.11
N GLY A 165 7.29 3.11 12.20
CA GLY A 165 6.41 1.94 12.27
C GLY A 165 5.27 2.03 11.26
N LEU A 166 4.53 3.14 11.26
CA LEU A 166 3.45 3.40 10.30
C LEU A 166 3.93 3.33 8.86
N ASN A 167 5.05 4.00 8.53
CA ASN A 167 5.61 4.00 7.19
C ASN A 167 5.98 2.58 6.74
N ARG A 168 6.53 1.75 7.66
CA ARG A 168 6.83 0.35 7.36
C ARG A 168 5.58 -0.45 7.05
N SER A 169 4.50 -0.22 7.78
CA SER A 169 3.23 -0.90 7.54
C SER A 169 2.60 -0.45 6.21
N LEU A 170 2.58 0.84 5.89
CA LEU A 170 2.14 1.39 4.59
C LEU A 170 2.91 0.77 3.41
N LEU A 171 4.24 0.78 3.47
CA LEU A 171 5.11 0.17 2.46
C LEU A 171 4.97 -1.37 2.40
N GLY A 172 4.51 -1.97 3.50
CA GLY A 172 4.24 -3.41 3.60
C GLY A 172 3.00 -3.87 2.83
N VAL A 173 2.04 -2.97 2.60
CA VAL A 173 0.83 -3.21 1.80
C VAL A 173 1.03 -2.76 0.34
N ALA A 174 1.80 -1.68 0.12
CA ALA A 174 2.02 -1.07 -1.20
C ALA A 174 0.72 -0.60 -1.87
N LEU A 175 0.00 0.31 -1.21
CA LEU A 175 -1.28 0.86 -1.66
C LEU A 175 -1.26 1.47 -3.06
N GLY A 176 -0.15 2.09 -3.47
CA GLY A 176 0.01 2.63 -4.82
C GLY A 176 0.00 1.55 -5.89
N GLN A 177 0.71 0.44 -5.63
CA GLN A 177 0.69 -0.74 -6.52
C GLN A 177 -0.72 -1.35 -6.60
N LEU A 178 -1.44 -1.38 -5.48
CA LEU A 178 -2.83 -1.83 -5.46
C LEU A 178 -3.74 -0.94 -6.33
N ALA A 179 -3.58 0.39 -6.27
CA ALA A 179 -4.31 1.32 -7.16
C ALA A 179 -4.07 0.99 -8.63
N THR A 180 -2.80 0.91 -9.05
CA THR A 180 -2.44 0.56 -10.42
C THR A 180 -3.06 -0.77 -10.83
N TYR A 181 -3.12 -1.73 -9.91
CA TYR A 181 -3.69 -3.06 -10.18
C TYR A 181 -5.21 -3.10 -10.25
N ILE A 182 -5.89 -2.16 -9.63
CA ILE A 182 -7.33 -1.95 -9.77
C ILE A 182 -7.58 -1.30 -11.12
N GLU A 183 -6.90 -0.19 -11.41
CA GLU A 183 -7.07 0.60 -12.62
C GLU A 183 -6.89 -0.22 -13.90
N TYR A 184 -5.78 -0.96 -14.04
CA TYR A 184 -5.56 -1.74 -15.27
C TYR A 184 -6.57 -2.89 -15.42
N LYS A 185 -7.03 -3.49 -14.32
CA LYS A 185 -7.99 -4.60 -14.38
C LYS A 185 -9.41 -4.12 -14.63
N ALA A 186 -9.79 -2.99 -14.04
CA ALA A 186 -11.06 -2.34 -14.29
C ALA A 186 -11.19 -2.04 -15.78
N ARG A 187 -10.17 -1.44 -16.39
CA ARG A 187 -10.13 -1.18 -17.84
C ARG A 187 -10.29 -2.45 -18.69
N LYS A 188 -9.74 -3.59 -18.27
CA LYS A 188 -9.89 -4.87 -19.01
C LYS A 188 -11.31 -5.44 -19.01
N VAL A 189 -12.14 -5.02 -18.06
CA VAL A 189 -13.55 -5.44 -17.96
C VAL A 189 -14.49 -4.26 -18.18
N ASP A 190 -14.03 -3.24 -18.92
CA ASP A 190 -14.80 -2.07 -19.32
C ASP A 190 -15.41 -1.27 -18.15
N LYS A 191 -14.69 -1.25 -17.02
CA LYS A 191 -15.00 -0.43 -15.84
C LYS A 191 -14.07 0.76 -15.76
N ILE A 192 -14.59 1.89 -15.29
CA ILE A 192 -13.80 3.11 -15.07
C ILE A 192 -13.31 3.16 -13.63
N THR A 193 -12.09 3.64 -13.45
CA THR A 193 -11.55 3.99 -12.14
C THR A 193 -11.39 5.51 -12.05
N ILE A 194 -12.00 6.14 -11.04
CA ILE A 194 -11.86 7.56 -10.75
C ILE A 194 -10.94 7.68 -9.54
N SER A 195 -9.79 8.33 -9.69
CA SER A 195 -8.75 8.37 -8.66
C SER A 195 -8.51 9.75 -8.02
N GLU A 196 -9.33 10.76 -8.37
CA GLU A 196 -9.24 12.14 -7.87
C GLU A 196 -10.20 12.43 -6.70
N LEU A 197 -10.57 11.41 -5.92
CA LEU A 197 -11.43 11.63 -4.75
C LEU A 197 -10.55 12.13 -3.59
N ASN A 198 -10.76 13.39 -3.17
CA ASN A 198 -10.01 13.97 -2.06
C ASN A 198 -10.26 13.17 -0.76
N PRO A 199 -9.24 12.52 -0.16
CA PRO A 199 -9.41 11.70 1.05
C PRO A 199 -9.56 12.51 2.35
N MET A 200 -9.58 13.85 2.27
CA MET A 200 -9.62 14.69 3.45
C MET A 200 -10.93 14.45 4.23
N ASN A 201 -10.79 13.92 5.44
CA ASN A 201 -11.85 13.64 6.42
C ASN A 201 -12.71 12.37 6.20
N SER A 202 -12.53 11.59 5.13
CA SER A 202 -13.28 10.34 4.89
C SER A 202 -13.18 9.32 6.05
N SER A 203 -12.03 9.27 6.73
CA SER A 203 -11.77 8.39 7.89
C SER A 203 -12.02 9.04 9.25
N LYS A 204 -12.41 10.32 9.28
CA LYS A 204 -12.68 11.09 10.51
C LYS A 204 -14.14 11.46 10.67
N GLU A 205 -14.94 11.36 9.62
CA GLU A 205 -16.37 11.61 9.68
C GLU A 205 -17.11 10.33 10.08
N CYS A 206 -17.99 10.44 11.06
CA CYS A 206 -18.87 9.33 11.42
C CYS A 206 -19.84 9.05 10.26
N ALA A 207 -19.83 7.84 9.69
CA ALA A 207 -20.73 7.44 8.61
C ALA A 207 -22.23 7.58 8.96
N CYS A 208 -22.58 7.61 10.25
CA CYS A 208 -23.95 7.76 10.72
C CYS A 208 -24.39 9.23 10.86
N CYS A 209 -23.48 10.17 11.15
CA CYS A 209 -23.88 11.54 11.52
C CYS A 209 -23.00 12.67 10.97
N GLY A 210 -22.00 12.36 10.13
CA GLY A 210 -21.14 13.36 9.47
C GLY A 210 -20.24 14.17 10.41
N SER A 211 -20.28 13.91 11.72
CA SER A 211 -19.45 14.64 12.68
C SER A 211 -17.98 14.19 12.61
N LEU A 212 -17.09 15.17 12.58
CA LEU A 212 -15.65 14.95 12.65
C LEU A 212 -15.27 14.48 14.05
N ASN A 213 -14.67 13.29 14.15
CA ASN A 213 -14.07 12.80 15.37
C ASN A 213 -12.82 13.65 15.67
N THR A 214 -13.00 14.68 16.48
CA THR A 214 -12.00 15.71 16.81
C THR A 214 -11.16 15.35 18.03
N GLU A 215 -11.44 14.22 18.68
CA GLU A 215 -10.71 13.80 19.87
C GLU A 215 -9.36 13.16 19.52
N ARG A 216 -8.32 13.56 20.27
CA ARG A 216 -6.90 13.26 20.05
C ARG A 216 -6.34 12.24 21.02
#